data_AF-A0A660MLD5-F1
#
_entry.id   AF-A0A660MLD5-F1
#
_cell.length_a   1.000
_cell.length_b   1.000
_cell.length_c   1.000
_cell.angle_alpha   90.00
_cell.angle_beta   90.00
_cell.angle_gamma   90.00
#
_symmetry.space_group_name_H-M   'P 1'
#
loop_
_entity.id
_entity.type
_entity.pdbx_description
1 polymer ?
#
loop_
_entity_poly.entity_id
_entity_poly.type
_entity_poly.pdbx_seq_one_letter_code
_entity_poly.pdbx_strand_id
1 'polypeptide(L)'
;MKKILKNTLAAILLAGIAIHATAAAQSKYEILRKQVATEVMQEMQASGTPPDEAEMSQRVIAKLRVRLDEYNEAMKEDCIRDYGEANQKQCQCIINEVDYGAYLSDLERGLNADPQIRMEELQKAERMREDLETTAIKFCGLRISRNWEITDVPSQVEPLNQKILDEIIQEVQAAKVSGNKLTDEQWIKKISDKLHGRMDDYKRANQEDCINIFGSDKKRECQCFADKNNYEAQFSLYIKIMEVNTQEEVTKAQQAWQKSVQNVVKACGLSASIAKAKKQK
;
A
#
# COMPACT_ATOMS: atom_id res chain seq x y z
N MET A 1 -15.78 5.19 19.09
CA MET A 1 -15.85 3.84 18.48
C MET A 1 -16.36 3.80 17.03
N LYS A 2 -17.05 4.82 16.50
CA LYS A 2 -17.64 4.77 15.15
C LYS A 2 -16.78 5.31 14.00
N LYS A 3 -15.62 5.96 14.23
CA LYS A 3 -14.80 6.53 13.14
C LYS A 3 -13.52 5.72 12.89
N ILE A 4 -12.70 5.49 13.92
CA ILE A 4 -11.42 4.78 13.76
C ILE A 4 -11.61 3.36 13.19
N LEU A 5 -12.45 2.50 13.79
CA LEU A 5 -12.70 1.15 13.24
C LEU A 5 -13.34 1.15 11.84
N LYS A 6 -14.15 2.17 11.49
CA LYS A 6 -14.74 2.27 10.14
C LYS A 6 -13.71 2.62 9.08
N ASN A 7 -12.61 3.22 9.51
CA ASN A 7 -11.59 3.79 8.66
C ASN A 7 -10.37 2.87 8.53
N THR A 8 -10.02 2.14 9.60
CA THR A 8 -8.97 1.11 9.58
C THR A 8 -9.26 0.02 8.55
N LEU A 9 -10.54 -0.20 8.23
CA LEU A 9 -10.96 -1.35 7.44
C LEU A 9 -11.26 -1.08 5.98
N ALA A 10 -11.64 0.16 5.67
CA ALA A 10 -11.49 0.66 4.31
C ALA A 10 -10.00 0.77 3.95
N ALA A 11 -9.14 1.19 4.89
CA ALA A 11 -7.70 1.35 4.63
C ALA A 11 -6.97 0.02 4.40
N ILE A 12 -7.26 -1.06 5.14
CA ILE A 12 -6.53 -2.34 5.03
C ILE A 12 -6.82 -3.05 3.70
N LEU A 13 -8.04 -2.98 3.17
CA LEU A 13 -8.33 -3.53 1.84
C LEU A 13 -7.85 -2.63 0.69
N LEU A 14 -7.49 -1.37 0.97
CA LEU A 14 -7.02 -0.38 0.00
C LEU A 14 -5.52 -0.06 0.11
N ALA A 15 -4.79 -0.62 1.08
CA ALA A 15 -3.40 -0.28 1.35
C ALA A 15 -2.38 -1.19 0.63
N GLY A 16 -2.71 -1.68 -0.57
CA GLY A 16 -1.69 -1.94 -1.58
C GLY A 16 -1.17 -0.60 -2.13
N ILE A 17 -0.56 0.24 -1.30
CA ILE A 17 0.11 1.47 -1.77
C ILE A 17 1.41 1.03 -2.44
N ALA A 18 1.30 0.62 -3.70
CA ALA A 18 2.42 0.57 -4.62
C ALA A 18 3.05 1.98 -4.66
N ILE A 19 4.28 2.10 -4.16
CA ILE A 19 5.02 3.37 -3.98
C ILE A 19 5.54 3.90 -5.33
N HIS A 20 4.73 4.00 -6.39
CA HIS A 20 5.32 4.21 -7.73
C HIS A 20 4.87 5.53 -8.33
N ALA A 21 5.86 6.37 -8.58
CA ALA A 21 5.70 7.74 -9.06
C ALA A 21 5.21 7.79 -10.51
N THR A 22 4.12 8.50 -10.78
CA THR A 22 4.05 9.52 -11.84
C THR A 22 3.03 10.59 -11.43
N ALA A 23 3.38 11.86 -11.64
CA ALA A 23 2.42 12.94 -11.71
C ALA A 23 1.98 13.06 -13.18
N ALA A 24 0.92 12.35 -13.58
CA ALA A 24 0.06 12.66 -14.72
C ALA A 24 -1.07 11.62 -14.81
N ALA A 25 -2.32 12.09 -14.74
CA ALA A 25 -3.57 11.32 -14.79
C ALA A 25 -3.88 10.40 -13.58
N GLN A 26 -5.13 10.45 -13.14
CA GLN A 26 -5.67 9.66 -12.04
C GLN A 26 -5.73 8.17 -12.42
N SER A 27 -5.35 7.27 -11.50
CA SER A 27 -5.49 5.82 -11.70
C SER A 27 -6.93 5.44 -12.00
N LYS A 28 -7.10 4.68 -13.08
CA LYS A 28 -8.39 4.17 -13.56
C LYS A 28 -8.87 3.05 -12.66
N TYR A 29 -7.95 2.23 -12.17
CA TYR A 29 -8.24 1.25 -11.12
C TYR A 29 -8.78 1.93 -9.85
N GLU A 30 -8.11 2.97 -9.36
CA GLU A 30 -8.55 3.72 -8.19
C GLU A 30 -9.89 4.44 -8.40
N ILE A 31 -10.17 4.91 -9.62
CA ILE A 31 -11.49 5.47 -9.97
C ILE A 31 -12.56 4.38 -9.88
N LEU A 32 -12.34 3.22 -10.49
CA LEU A 32 -13.27 2.10 -10.48
C LEU A 32 -13.57 1.64 -9.06
N ARG A 33 -12.54 1.45 -8.23
CA ARG A 33 -12.71 1.08 -6.82
C ARG A 33 -13.56 2.06 -6.05
N LYS A 34 -13.36 3.36 -6.25
CA LYS A 34 -14.13 4.41 -5.59
C LYS A 34 -15.60 4.39 -6.02
N GLN A 35 -15.87 4.19 -7.31
CA GLN A 35 -17.24 4.04 -7.80
C GLN A 35 -17.92 2.85 -7.13
N VAL A 36 -17.29 1.69 -7.15
CA VAL A 36 -17.81 0.47 -6.51
C VAL A 36 -18.06 0.69 -5.01
N ALA A 37 -17.08 1.22 -4.27
CA ALA A 37 -17.25 1.50 -2.84
C ALA A 37 -18.40 2.49 -2.56
N THR A 38 -18.55 3.51 -3.41
CA THR A 38 -19.65 4.49 -3.29
C THR A 38 -21.01 3.84 -3.52
N GLU A 39 -21.14 2.99 -4.54
CA GLU A 39 -22.36 2.23 -4.80
C GLU A 39 -22.72 1.34 -3.61
N VAL A 40 -21.75 0.59 -3.07
CA VAL A 40 -21.96 -0.26 -1.88
C VAL A 40 -22.44 0.58 -0.69
N MET A 41 -21.80 1.72 -0.43
CA MET A 41 -22.21 2.60 0.67
C MET A 41 -23.63 3.14 0.48
N GLN A 42 -24.00 3.53 -0.74
CA GLN A 42 -25.36 4.00 -1.04
C GLN A 42 -26.41 2.91 -0.86
N GLU A 43 -26.13 1.69 -1.33
CA GLU A 43 -27.00 0.52 -1.14
C GLU A 43 -27.19 0.18 0.34
N MET A 44 -26.12 0.26 1.14
CA MET A 44 -26.18 -0.01 2.58
C MET A 44 -26.85 1.13 3.36
N GLN A 45 -26.75 2.38 2.92
CA GLN A 45 -27.48 3.50 3.52
C GLN A 45 -28.99 3.37 3.28
N ALA A 46 -29.39 2.90 2.09
CA ALA A 46 -30.79 2.66 1.75
C ALA A 46 -31.42 1.49 2.54
N SER A 47 -30.62 0.52 2.99
CA SER A 47 -31.11 -0.64 3.75
C SER A 47 -31.36 -0.38 5.24
N GLY A 48 -30.95 0.79 5.76
CA GLY A 48 -31.22 1.22 7.15
C GLY A 48 -30.36 0.53 8.23
N THR A 49 -29.51 -0.42 7.87
CA THR A 49 -28.62 -1.14 8.80
C THR A 49 -27.22 -0.52 8.80
N PRO A 50 -26.58 -0.27 9.96
CA PRO A 50 -25.19 0.17 9.99
C PRO A 50 -24.30 -0.87 9.31
N PRO A 51 -23.39 -0.48 8.40
CA PRO A 51 -22.61 -1.44 7.64
C PRO A 51 -21.67 -2.21 8.57
N ASP A 52 -21.76 -3.55 8.51
CA ASP A 52 -20.68 -4.43 8.93
C ASP A 52 -19.58 -4.41 7.87
N GLU A 53 -18.36 -4.55 8.36
CA GLU A 53 -17.13 -4.33 7.62
C GLU A 53 -16.78 -5.51 6.72
N ALA A 54 -16.99 -6.74 7.22
CA ALA A 54 -16.90 -7.94 6.40
C ALA A 54 -17.94 -7.91 5.28
N GLU A 55 -19.16 -7.49 5.60
CA GLU A 55 -20.24 -7.34 4.62
C GLU A 55 -19.92 -6.29 3.54
N MET A 56 -19.37 -5.13 3.92
CA MET A 56 -18.95 -4.10 2.96
C MET A 56 -17.87 -4.63 2.01
N SER A 57 -16.88 -5.34 2.56
CA SER A 57 -15.75 -5.89 1.83
C SER A 57 -16.20 -6.96 0.83
N GLN A 58 -17.10 -7.85 1.25
CA GLN A 58 -17.73 -8.85 0.38
C GLN A 58 -18.52 -8.19 -0.76
N ARG A 59 -19.31 -7.16 -0.46
CA ARG A 59 -20.10 -6.44 -1.49
C ARG A 59 -19.20 -5.73 -2.51
N VAL A 60 -18.09 -5.14 -2.07
CA VAL A 60 -17.10 -4.53 -2.97
C VAL A 60 -16.51 -5.58 -3.90
N ILE A 61 -16.04 -6.71 -3.38
CA ILE A 61 -15.47 -7.78 -4.20
C ILE A 61 -16.52 -8.34 -5.17
N ALA A 62 -17.74 -8.60 -4.70
CA ALA A 62 -18.82 -9.10 -5.54
C ALA A 62 -19.10 -8.16 -6.72
N LYS A 63 -19.15 -6.84 -6.49
CA LYS A 63 -19.31 -5.84 -7.55
C LYS A 63 -18.11 -5.78 -8.49
N LEU A 64 -16.88 -5.87 -7.98
CA LEU A 64 -15.68 -5.92 -8.83
C LEU A 64 -15.66 -7.19 -9.70
N ARG A 65 -16.15 -8.34 -9.19
CA ARG A 65 -16.30 -9.57 -9.99
C ARG A 65 -17.32 -9.40 -11.11
N VAL A 66 -18.44 -8.74 -10.85
CA VAL A 66 -19.42 -8.40 -11.89
C VAL A 66 -18.83 -7.45 -12.93
N ARG A 67 -17.94 -6.55 -12.49
CA ARG A 67 -17.23 -5.56 -13.32
C ARG A 67 -15.82 -6.03 -13.70
N LEU A 68 -15.58 -7.34 -13.81
CA LEU A 68 -14.23 -7.87 -14.03
C LEU A 68 -13.59 -7.37 -15.33
N ASP A 69 -14.37 -7.21 -16.40
CA ASP A 69 -13.86 -6.66 -17.66
C ASP A 69 -13.41 -5.19 -17.49
N GLU A 70 -14.18 -4.40 -16.75
CA GLU A 70 -13.83 -3.01 -16.43
C GLU A 70 -12.63 -2.94 -15.49
N TYR A 71 -12.52 -3.89 -14.56
CA TYR A 71 -11.35 -4.06 -13.70
C TYR A 71 -10.09 -4.33 -14.53
N ASN A 72 -10.17 -5.31 -15.43
CA ASN A 72 -9.07 -5.67 -16.33
C ASN A 72 -8.66 -4.50 -17.22
N GLU A 73 -9.62 -3.76 -17.78
CA GLU A 73 -9.33 -2.58 -18.59
C GLU A 73 -8.72 -1.46 -17.76
N ALA A 74 -9.21 -1.22 -16.54
CA ALA A 74 -8.64 -0.24 -15.62
C ALA A 74 -7.19 -0.57 -15.24
N MET A 75 -6.88 -1.85 -14.98
CA MET A 75 -5.50 -2.32 -14.78
C MET A 75 -4.63 -2.13 -16.03
N LYS A 76 -5.21 -2.34 -17.24
CA LYS A 76 -4.51 -2.10 -18.50
C LYS A 76 -4.17 -0.62 -18.69
N GLU A 77 -5.14 0.26 -18.48
CA GLU A 77 -4.97 1.71 -18.61
C GLU A 77 -3.93 2.21 -17.61
N ASP A 78 -3.92 1.66 -16.40
CA ASP A 78 -2.90 1.95 -15.38
C ASP A 78 -1.51 1.48 -15.80
N CYS A 79 -1.38 0.28 -16.37
CA CYS A 79 -0.14 -0.17 -16.97
C CYS A 79 0.31 0.77 -18.11
N ILE A 80 -0.59 1.17 -19.01
CA ILE A 80 -0.27 2.08 -20.12
C ILE A 80 0.16 3.46 -19.59
N ARG A 81 -0.47 3.95 -18.52
CA ARG A 81 -0.02 5.17 -17.82
C ARG A 81 1.41 5.02 -17.32
N ASP A 82 1.73 3.89 -16.70
CA ASP A 82 3.03 3.68 -16.03
C ASP A 82 4.17 3.36 -17.01
N TYR A 83 3.87 2.69 -18.13
CA TYR A 83 4.84 2.27 -19.14
C TYR A 83 4.80 3.07 -20.44
N GLY A 84 3.76 3.88 -20.66
CA GLY A 84 3.54 4.68 -21.86
C GLY A 84 2.76 3.95 -22.96
N GLU A 85 2.08 4.72 -23.81
CA GLU A 85 1.24 4.23 -24.93
C GLU A 85 1.98 3.30 -25.90
N ALA A 86 3.28 3.51 -26.10
CA ALA A 86 4.11 2.65 -26.95
C ALA A 86 4.15 1.18 -26.47
N ASN A 87 3.79 0.92 -25.20
CA ASN A 87 3.80 -0.40 -24.57
C ASN A 87 2.40 -1.03 -24.44
N GLN A 88 1.39 -0.52 -25.15
CA GLN A 88 0.02 -1.01 -25.07
C GLN A 88 -0.11 -2.52 -25.31
N LYS A 89 0.66 -3.09 -26.26
CA LYS A 89 0.65 -4.54 -26.54
C LYS A 89 1.16 -5.36 -25.36
N GLN A 90 2.19 -4.88 -24.69
CA GLN A 90 2.76 -5.53 -23.52
C GLN A 90 1.84 -5.39 -22.31
N CYS A 91 1.19 -4.25 -22.12
CA CYS A 91 0.16 -4.09 -21.11
C CYS A 91 -1.04 -5.02 -21.36
N GLN A 92 -1.47 -5.17 -22.61
CA GLN A 92 -2.50 -6.16 -22.94
C GLN A 92 -2.03 -7.59 -22.67
N CYS A 93 -0.76 -7.91 -22.92
CA CYS A 93 -0.18 -9.21 -22.57
C CYS A 93 -0.26 -9.45 -21.05
N ILE A 94 0.07 -8.48 -20.19
CA ILE A 94 -0.02 -8.64 -18.74
C ILE A 94 -1.44 -8.99 -18.30
N ILE A 95 -2.44 -8.29 -18.84
CA ILE A 95 -3.86 -8.56 -18.53
C ILE A 95 -4.28 -9.97 -18.95
N ASN A 96 -3.67 -10.52 -19.99
CA ASN A 96 -3.96 -11.89 -20.43
C ASN A 96 -3.27 -12.95 -19.55
N GLU A 97 -2.14 -12.61 -18.93
CA GLU A 97 -1.37 -13.53 -18.07
C GLU A 97 -1.83 -13.51 -16.61
N VAL A 98 -2.33 -12.37 -16.12
CA VAL A 98 -2.77 -12.22 -14.73
C VAL A 98 -4.28 -12.45 -14.62
N ASP A 99 -4.67 -13.53 -13.95
CA ASP A 99 -6.07 -13.83 -13.66
C ASP A 99 -6.56 -13.03 -12.42
N TYR A 100 -7.01 -11.80 -12.67
CA TYR A 100 -7.61 -10.97 -11.62
C TYR A 100 -8.93 -11.55 -11.08
N GLY A 101 -9.62 -12.41 -11.82
CA GLY A 101 -10.80 -13.11 -11.33
C GLY A 101 -10.44 -14.14 -10.26
N ALA A 102 -9.32 -14.85 -10.44
CA ALA A 102 -8.75 -15.72 -9.42
C ALA A 102 -8.31 -14.93 -8.18
N TYR A 103 -7.62 -13.80 -8.36
CA TYR A 103 -7.25 -12.91 -7.25
C TYR A 103 -8.47 -12.44 -6.44
N LEU A 104 -9.53 -11.97 -7.09
CA LEU A 104 -10.77 -11.58 -6.40
C LEU A 104 -11.42 -12.77 -5.66
N SER A 105 -11.27 -13.99 -6.18
CA SER A 105 -11.72 -15.22 -5.51
C SER A 105 -10.92 -15.51 -4.24
N ASP A 106 -9.62 -15.28 -4.27
CA ASP A 106 -8.74 -15.51 -3.13
C ASP A 106 -8.99 -14.46 -2.03
N LEU A 107 -9.22 -13.20 -2.40
CA LEU A 107 -9.66 -12.17 -1.44
C LEU A 107 -10.99 -12.54 -0.76
N GLU A 108 -11.98 -13.00 -1.55
CA GLU A 108 -13.26 -13.44 -1.00
C GLU A 108 -13.10 -14.63 -0.05
N ARG A 109 -12.22 -15.59 -0.40
CA ARG A 109 -11.88 -16.70 0.49
C ARG A 109 -11.26 -16.20 1.79
N GLY A 110 -10.33 -15.25 1.72
CA GLY A 110 -9.70 -14.64 2.88
C GLY A 110 -10.72 -13.95 3.79
N LEU A 111 -11.63 -13.15 3.24
CA LEU A 111 -12.71 -12.49 4.00
C LEU A 111 -13.64 -13.49 4.71
N ASN A 112 -13.89 -14.64 4.07
CA ASN A 112 -14.74 -15.70 4.58
C ASN A 112 -14.01 -16.69 5.52
N ALA A 113 -12.69 -16.54 5.70
CA ALA A 113 -11.91 -17.37 6.58
C ALA A 113 -12.21 -17.07 8.07
N ASP A 114 -11.77 -17.99 8.94
CA ASP A 114 -11.83 -17.80 10.39
C ASP A 114 -11.15 -16.47 10.76
N PRO A 115 -11.75 -15.63 11.64
CA PRO A 115 -11.16 -14.36 12.05
C PRO A 115 -9.70 -14.43 12.52
N GLN A 116 -9.25 -15.57 13.07
CA GLN A 116 -7.87 -15.78 13.51
C GLN A 116 -6.86 -15.88 12.36
N ILE A 117 -7.28 -16.35 11.18
CA ILE A 117 -6.41 -16.56 10.01
C ILE A 117 -6.76 -15.64 8.83
N ARG A 118 -7.88 -14.91 8.90
CA ARG A 118 -8.36 -13.99 7.86
C ARG A 118 -7.26 -13.08 7.32
N MET A 119 -6.51 -12.44 8.21
CA MET A 119 -5.47 -11.49 7.80
C MET A 119 -4.33 -12.20 7.05
N GLU A 120 -3.95 -13.40 7.47
CA GLU A 120 -2.91 -14.19 6.82
C GLU A 120 -3.34 -14.60 5.40
N GLU A 121 -4.60 -15.05 5.23
CA GLU A 121 -5.14 -15.43 3.92
C GLU A 121 -5.30 -14.22 2.98
N LEU A 122 -5.70 -13.05 3.50
CA LEU A 122 -5.76 -11.81 2.70
C LEU A 122 -4.36 -11.38 2.22
N GLN A 123 -3.37 -11.37 3.11
CA GLN A 123 -1.99 -11.04 2.74
C GLN A 123 -1.40 -12.06 1.75
N LYS A 124 -1.76 -13.33 1.88
CA LYS A 124 -1.36 -14.37 0.93
C LYS A 124 -1.94 -14.12 -0.46
N ALA A 125 -3.21 -13.74 -0.55
CA ALA A 125 -3.84 -13.38 -1.82
C ALA A 125 -3.14 -12.16 -2.47
N GLU A 126 -2.77 -11.15 -1.68
CA GLU A 126 -2.02 -9.98 -2.17
C GLU A 126 -0.63 -10.35 -2.68
N ARG A 127 0.16 -11.12 -1.92
CA ARG A 127 1.48 -11.60 -2.35
C ARG A 127 1.39 -12.42 -3.64
N MET A 128 0.41 -13.32 -3.73
CA MET A 128 0.21 -14.12 -4.94
C MET A 128 -0.11 -13.26 -6.16
N ARG A 129 -0.94 -12.23 -6.02
CA ARG A 129 -1.19 -11.26 -7.10
C ARG A 129 0.10 -10.55 -7.52
N GLU A 130 0.87 -10.06 -6.57
CA GLU A 130 2.11 -9.32 -6.85
C GLU A 130 3.16 -10.18 -7.55
N ASP A 131 3.31 -11.44 -7.13
CA ASP A 131 4.21 -12.42 -7.77
C ASP A 131 3.79 -12.69 -9.22
N LEU A 132 2.47 -12.84 -9.45
CA LEU A 132 1.90 -13.07 -10.78
C LEU A 132 2.08 -11.85 -11.69
N GLU A 133 1.75 -10.65 -11.20
CA GLU A 133 1.96 -9.39 -11.94
C GLU A 133 3.44 -9.19 -12.29
N THR A 134 4.34 -9.42 -11.34
CA THR A 134 5.79 -9.32 -11.54
C THR A 134 6.27 -10.30 -12.62
N THR A 135 5.80 -11.54 -12.56
CA THR A 135 6.14 -12.58 -13.54
C THR A 135 5.61 -12.22 -14.92
N ALA A 136 4.35 -11.79 -15.00
CA ALA A 136 3.70 -11.37 -16.25
C ALA A 136 4.41 -10.16 -16.87
N ILE A 137 4.80 -9.16 -16.08
CA ILE A 137 5.54 -7.99 -16.59
C ILE A 137 6.84 -8.42 -17.28
N LYS A 138 7.64 -9.28 -16.62
CA LYS A 138 8.89 -9.81 -17.18
C LYS A 138 8.62 -10.63 -18.45
N PHE A 139 7.62 -11.53 -18.40
CA PHE A 139 7.25 -12.40 -19.52
C PHE A 139 6.80 -11.59 -20.75
N CYS A 140 5.98 -10.56 -20.53
CA CYS A 140 5.45 -9.68 -21.57
C CYS A 140 6.49 -8.67 -22.10
N GLY A 141 7.76 -8.80 -21.73
CA GLY A 141 8.85 -7.99 -22.28
C GLY A 141 8.89 -6.56 -21.76
N LEU A 142 8.11 -6.25 -20.72
CA LEU A 142 8.26 -5.01 -19.98
C LEU A 142 9.37 -5.18 -18.96
N ARG A 143 10.16 -4.12 -18.84
CA ARG A 143 11.09 -4.03 -17.73
C ARG A 143 10.31 -3.54 -16.54
N ILE A 144 10.70 -4.01 -15.38
CA ILE A 144 10.27 -3.41 -14.14
C ILE A 144 10.57 -1.90 -14.22
N SER A 145 9.55 -1.04 -14.39
CA SER A 145 9.70 0.41 -14.23
C SER A 145 10.29 0.57 -12.84
N ARG A 146 11.51 1.10 -12.71
CA ARG A 146 12.20 1.16 -11.40
C ARG A 146 11.50 2.04 -10.37
N ASN A 147 10.39 2.64 -10.73
CA ASN A 147 9.49 3.16 -9.74
C ASN A 147 8.89 1.99 -8.96
N TRP A 148 8.46 0.89 -9.61
CA TRP A 148 8.08 -0.39 -8.98
C TRP A 148 9.18 -1.37 -8.62
N GLU A 149 10.32 -0.93 -8.11
CA GLU A 149 11.09 -1.88 -7.30
C GLU A 149 10.30 -2.20 -6.01
N ILE A 150 9.33 -3.13 -6.08
CA ILE A 150 9.38 -4.30 -5.21
C ILE A 150 10.71 -4.94 -5.60
N THR A 151 11.76 -4.54 -4.91
CA THR A 151 12.86 -5.46 -4.76
C THR A 151 12.26 -6.74 -4.20
N ASP A 152 12.58 -7.91 -4.74
CA ASP A 152 12.35 -9.22 -4.09
C ASP A 152 13.08 -9.33 -2.72
N VAL A 153 13.48 -8.19 -2.15
CA VAL A 153 14.09 -8.00 -0.86
C VAL A 153 12.94 -7.63 0.09
N PRO A 154 12.69 -8.47 1.10
CA PRO A 154 11.77 -8.15 2.19
C PRO A 154 12.12 -6.80 2.81
N SER A 155 11.14 -5.89 2.89
CA SER A 155 11.33 -4.64 3.62
C SER A 155 11.59 -4.94 5.09
N GLN A 156 12.61 -4.31 5.65
CA GLN A 156 12.87 -4.33 7.09
C GLN A 156 11.99 -3.34 7.85
N VAL A 157 11.37 -2.38 7.15
CA VAL A 157 10.43 -1.40 7.72
C VAL A 157 9.06 -2.02 7.96
N GLU A 158 8.62 -2.93 7.11
CA GLU A 158 7.28 -3.54 7.19
C GLU A 158 7.05 -4.35 8.48
N PRO A 159 7.97 -5.21 8.95
CA PRO A 159 7.84 -5.88 10.25
C PRO A 159 7.77 -4.90 11.43
N LEU A 160 8.45 -3.75 11.35
CA LEU A 160 8.38 -2.71 12.39
C LEU A 160 6.98 -2.09 12.44
N ASN A 161 6.41 -1.77 11.27
CA ASN A 161 5.04 -1.25 11.17
C ASN A 161 4.03 -2.27 11.71
N GLN A 162 4.15 -3.53 11.33
CA GLN A 162 3.25 -4.59 11.80
C GLN A 162 3.34 -4.77 13.32
N LYS A 163 4.54 -4.79 13.89
CA LYS A 163 4.74 -4.88 15.34
C LYS A 163 4.10 -3.72 16.10
N ILE A 164 4.22 -2.49 15.58
CA ILE A 164 3.59 -1.31 16.19
C ILE A 164 2.06 -1.45 16.14
N LEU A 165 1.53 -1.90 15.00
CA LEU A 165 0.09 -2.14 14.82
C LEU A 165 -0.44 -3.20 15.80
N ASP A 166 0.25 -4.33 15.94
CA ASP A 166 -0.14 -5.40 16.86
C ASP A 166 -0.16 -4.91 18.32
N GLU A 167 0.86 -4.14 18.72
CA GLU A 167 0.91 -3.52 20.06
C GLU A 167 -0.27 -2.57 20.28
N ILE A 168 -0.65 -1.77 19.28
CA ILE A 168 -1.81 -0.88 19.36
C ILE A 168 -3.10 -1.69 19.49
N ILE A 169 -3.28 -2.73 18.69
CA ILE A 169 -4.47 -3.60 18.72
C ILE A 169 -4.62 -4.24 20.11
N GLN A 170 -3.55 -4.78 20.67
CA GLN A 170 -3.56 -5.37 22.01
C GLN A 170 -3.94 -4.34 23.08
N GLU A 171 -3.38 -3.14 23.01
CA GLU A 171 -3.70 -2.06 23.95
C GLU A 171 -5.16 -1.61 23.82
N VAL A 172 -5.70 -1.55 22.59
CA VAL A 172 -7.12 -1.24 22.33
C VAL A 172 -8.03 -2.30 22.95
N GLN A 173 -7.67 -3.58 22.80
CA GLN A 173 -8.41 -4.69 23.39
C GLN A 173 -8.37 -4.63 24.92
N ALA A 174 -7.21 -4.37 25.53
CA ALA A 174 -7.07 -4.23 26.97
C ALA A 174 -7.86 -3.02 27.55
N ALA A 175 -7.86 -1.89 26.85
CA ALA A 175 -8.64 -0.70 27.21
C ALA A 175 -10.16 -0.96 27.15
N LYS A 176 -10.60 -1.81 26.22
CA LYS A 176 -12.01 -2.22 26.09
C LYS A 176 -12.45 -3.11 27.25
N VAL A 177 -11.59 -4.01 27.73
CA VAL A 177 -11.88 -4.93 28.85
C VAL A 177 -11.87 -4.20 30.20
N SER A 178 -10.94 -3.26 30.40
CA SER A 178 -10.75 -2.53 31.66
C SER A 178 -11.74 -1.37 31.88
N GLY A 179 -12.60 -1.05 30.90
CA GLY A 179 -13.53 0.09 30.96
C GLY A 179 -12.89 1.46 30.76
N ASN A 180 -11.55 1.54 30.75
CA ASN A 180 -10.77 2.76 30.53
C ASN A 180 -10.58 3.05 29.03
N LYS A 181 -11.67 3.41 28.35
CA LYS A 181 -11.64 3.74 26.92
C LYS A 181 -10.86 5.04 26.68
N LEU A 182 -9.76 4.94 25.95
CA LEU A 182 -9.03 6.10 25.43
C LEU A 182 -9.82 6.79 24.32
N THR A 183 -9.67 8.11 24.25
CA THR A 183 -10.19 8.97 23.16
C THR A 183 -9.37 8.80 21.88
N ASP A 184 -9.93 9.25 20.76
CA ASP A 184 -9.27 9.19 19.45
C ASP A 184 -7.93 9.97 19.47
N GLU A 185 -7.90 11.15 20.09
CA GLU A 185 -6.69 11.96 20.28
C GLU A 185 -5.62 11.25 21.13
N GLN A 186 -6.05 10.55 22.20
CA GLN A 186 -5.13 9.76 23.03
C GLN A 186 -4.54 8.59 22.27
N TRP A 187 -5.30 7.94 21.38
CA TRP A 187 -4.79 6.88 20.52
C TRP A 187 -3.80 7.41 19.49
N ILE A 188 -4.14 8.48 18.79
CA ILE A 188 -3.25 9.15 17.82
C ILE A 188 -1.93 9.54 18.48
N LYS A 189 -2.01 10.15 19.67
CA LYS A 189 -0.81 10.52 20.44
C LYS A 189 0.03 9.28 20.77
N LYS A 190 -0.60 8.19 21.19
CA LYS A 190 0.10 6.94 21.55
C LYS A 190 0.80 6.30 20.35
N ILE A 191 0.15 6.32 19.19
CA ILE A 191 0.71 5.86 17.92
C ILE A 191 1.92 6.70 17.54
N SER A 192 1.77 8.03 17.61
CA SER A 192 2.85 8.98 17.36
C SER A 192 4.03 8.71 18.32
N ASP A 193 3.78 8.59 19.62
CA ASP A 193 4.82 8.29 20.62
C ASP A 193 5.55 6.97 20.30
N LYS A 194 4.84 5.93 19.86
CA LYS A 194 5.44 4.63 19.46
C LYS A 194 6.30 4.74 18.20
N LEU A 195 5.85 5.51 17.20
CA LEU A 195 6.62 5.75 15.97
C LEU A 195 7.93 6.49 16.28
N HIS A 196 7.85 7.60 17.03
CA HIS A 196 9.02 8.38 17.43
C HIS A 196 9.96 7.59 18.36
N GLY A 197 9.40 6.78 19.27
CA GLY A 197 10.19 5.93 20.16
C GLY A 197 11.00 4.84 19.45
N ARG A 198 10.71 4.57 18.17
CA ARG A 198 11.40 3.59 17.32
C ARG A 198 12.17 4.23 16.17
N MET A 199 12.45 5.53 16.24
CA MET A 199 13.14 6.28 15.19
C MET A 199 14.45 5.61 14.75
N ASP A 200 15.27 5.14 15.70
CA ASP A 200 16.53 4.47 15.38
C ASP A 200 16.33 3.12 14.70
N ASP A 201 15.25 2.40 15.03
CA ASP A 201 14.89 1.15 14.37
C ASP A 201 14.49 1.43 12.91
N TYR A 202 13.70 2.48 12.67
CA TYR A 202 13.34 2.92 11.32
C TYR A 202 14.56 3.35 10.50
N LYS A 203 15.53 4.04 11.10
CA LYS A 203 16.78 4.42 10.42
C LYS A 203 17.57 3.19 9.99
N ARG A 204 17.73 2.21 10.89
CA ARG A 204 18.43 0.96 10.57
C ARG A 204 17.70 0.19 9.47
N ALA A 205 16.39 0.03 9.59
CA ALA A 205 15.58 -0.66 8.60
C ALA A 205 15.65 0.03 7.21
N ASN A 206 15.56 1.36 7.14
CA ASN A 206 15.68 2.09 5.87
C ASN A 206 17.10 2.04 5.29
N GLN A 207 18.12 1.96 6.14
CA GLN A 207 19.50 1.75 5.68
C GLN A 207 19.66 0.36 5.06
N GLU A 208 19.13 -0.67 5.72
CA GLU A 208 19.15 -2.06 5.24
C GLU A 208 18.36 -2.20 3.94
N ASP A 209 17.14 -1.67 3.88
CA ASP A 209 16.33 -1.62 2.66
C ASP A 209 17.09 -0.93 1.52
N CYS A 210 17.71 0.22 1.80
CA CYS A 210 18.55 0.90 0.81
C CYS A 210 19.75 0.05 0.35
N ILE A 211 20.46 -0.61 1.26
CA ILE A 211 21.60 -1.48 0.92
C ILE A 211 21.14 -2.66 0.05
N ASN A 212 19.97 -3.20 0.36
CA ASN A 212 19.40 -4.30 -0.40
C ASN A 212 18.96 -3.87 -1.81
N ILE A 213 18.47 -2.63 -1.95
CA ILE A 213 18.09 -2.04 -3.25
C ILE A 213 19.33 -1.69 -4.08
N PHE A 214 20.32 -1.01 -3.48
CA PHE A 214 21.40 -0.37 -4.23
C PHE A 214 22.74 -1.12 -4.18
N GLY A 215 22.87 -2.14 -3.33
CA GLY A 215 24.09 -2.92 -3.13
C GLY A 215 24.89 -2.50 -1.89
N SER A 216 25.67 -3.45 -1.36
CA SER A 216 26.51 -3.25 -0.17
C SER A 216 27.67 -2.26 -0.41
N ASP A 217 28.07 -2.04 -1.66
CA ASP A 217 29.02 -1.00 -2.06
C ASP A 217 28.46 0.41 -1.87
N LYS A 218 27.13 0.55 -1.69
CA LYS A 218 26.41 1.81 -1.43
C LYS A 218 26.13 2.07 0.04
N LYS A 219 26.81 1.37 0.96
CA LYS A 219 26.62 1.53 2.40
C LYS A 219 26.73 2.99 2.89
N ARG A 220 27.64 3.79 2.35
CA ARG A 220 27.80 5.21 2.75
C ARG A 220 26.66 6.09 2.23
N GLU A 221 26.26 5.89 0.99
CA GLU A 221 25.11 6.57 0.38
C GLU A 221 23.79 6.16 1.05
N CYS A 222 23.67 4.89 1.47
CA CYS A 222 22.51 4.39 2.21
C CYS A 222 22.48 4.84 3.68
N GLN A 223 23.63 5.00 4.33
CA GLN A 223 23.70 5.69 5.62
C GLN A 223 23.24 7.15 5.47
N CYS A 224 23.72 7.86 4.45
CA CYS A 224 23.25 9.22 4.15
C CYS A 224 21.73 9.26 3.94
N PHE A 225 21.17 8.31 3.20
CA PHE A 225 19.74 8.21 2.97
C PHE A 225 18.98 8.02 4.29
N ALA A 226 19.40 7.04 5.10
CA ALA A 226 18.79 6.77 6.40
C ALA A 226 18.88 7.97 7.35
N ASP A 227 19.98 8.72 7.35
CA ASP A 227 20.15 9.88 8.24
C ASP A 227 19.33 11.10 7.79
N LYS A 228 19.18 11.29 6.47
CA LYS A 228 18.51 12.45 5.89
C LYS A 228 17.05 12.22 5.53
N ASN A 229 16.57 10.98 5.62
CA ASN A 229 15.17 10.68 5.33
C ASN A 229 14.24 11.45 6.27
N ASN A 230 13.11 11.90 5.74
CA ASN A 230 12.16 12.70 6.50
C ASN A 230 11.15 11.79 7.20
N TYR A 231 11.56 11.21 8.32
CA TYR A 231 10.73 10.32 9.13
C TYR A 231 9.52 11.02 9.72
N GLU A 232 9.63 12.32 10.04
CA GLU A 232 8.49 13.11 10.50
C GLU A 232 7.38 13.17 9.44
N ALA A 233 7.74 13.38 8.17
CA ALA A 233 6.78 13.33 7.08
C ALA A 233 6.24 11.91 6.85
N GLN A 234 7.05 10.88 7.06
CA GLN A 234 6.63 9.47 6.96
C GLN A 234 5.62 9.12 8.05
N PHE A 235 5.91 9.44 9.31
CA PHE A 235 5.05 9.18 10.46
C PHE A 235 3.77 10.01 10.38
N SER A 236 3.87 11.26 9.95
CA SER A 236 2.70 12.10 9.67
C SER A 236 1.79 11.50 8.61
N LEU A 237 2.34 10.88 7.56
CA LEU A 237 1.55 10.16 6.57
C LEU A 237 0.84 8.96 7.19
N TYR A 238 1.53 8.14 7.98
CA TYR A 238 0.91 7.00 8.68
C TYR A 238 -0.22 7.45 9.61
N ILE A 239 0.02 8.48 10.42
CA ILE A 239 -0.98 9.05 11.31
C ILE A 239 -2.18 9.57 10.50
N LYS A 240 -1.96 10.30 9.40
CA LYS A 240 -3.06 10.79 8.54
C LYS A 240 -3.90 9.67 7.92
N ILE A 241 -3.26 8.57 7.50
CA ILE A 241 -3.95 7.38 7.00
C ILE A 241 -4.88 6.82 8.10
N MET A 242 -4.45 6.85 9.36
CA MET A 242 -5.24 6.35 10.50
C MET A 242 -6.30 7.35 11.00
N GLU A 243 -6.05 8.66 10.93
CA GLU A 243 -6.94 9.74 11.41
C GLU A 243 -8.20 9.93 10.55
N VAL A 244 -8.07 9.72 9.23
CA VAL A 244 -9.07 10.04 8.21
C VAL A 244 -9.51 11.49 8.23
N ASN A 245 -8.64 12.28 7.62
CA ASN A 245 -9.05 13.42 6.84
C ASN A 245 -8.92 12.97 5.38
N THR A 246 -9.94 13.25 4.57
CA THR A 246 -10.22 12.82 3.19
C THR A 246 -9.08 12.21 2.34
N GLN A 247 -9.44 11.32 1.39
CA GLN A 247 -8.46 10.71 0.45
C GLN A 247 -7.57 11.73 -0.28
N GLU A 248 -8.09 12.94 -0.54
CA GLU A 248 -7.32 14.03 -1.12
C GLU A 248 -6.13 14.45 -0.21
N GLU A 249 -6.35 14.51 1.10
CA GLU A 249 -5.32 14.88 2.08
C GLU A 249 -4.28 13.77 2.27
N VAL A 250 -4.71 12.50 2.22
CA VAL A 250 -3.80 11.34 2.20
C VAL A 250 -2.94 11.36 0.95
N THR A 251 -3.53 11.56 -0.23
CA THR A 251 -2.79 11.65 -1.50
C THR A 251 -1.80 12.82 -1.49
N LYS A 252 -2.18 14.00 -0.99
CA LYS A 252 -1.28 15.15 -0.86
C LYS A 252 -0.11 14.86 0.09
N ALA A 253 -0.39 14.24 1.25
CA ALA A 253 0.64 13.87 2.21
C ALA A 253 1.62 12.83 1.62
N GLN A 254 1.10 11.86 0.89
CA GLN A 254 1.90 10.84 0.20
C GLN A 254 2.81 11.47 -0.85
N GLN A 255 2.27 12.34 -1.71
CA GLN A 255 3.08 13.05 -2.72
C GLN A 255 4.18 13.90 -2.10
N ALA A 256 3.89 14.59 -1.00
CA ALA A 256 4.88 15.40 -0.28
C ALA A 256 6.00 14.53 0.31
N TRP A 257 5.65 13.42 0.95
CA TRP A 257 6.62 12.46 1.48
C TRP A 257 7.47 11.85 0.36
N GLN A 258 6.85 11.39 -0.74
CA GLN A 258 7.57 10.85 -1.91
C GLN A 258 8.57 11.86 -2.49
N LYS A 259 8.15 13.12 -2.65
CA LYS A 259 9.04 14.19 -3.12
C LYS A 259 10.22 14.40 -2.17
N SER A 260 9.99 14.31 -0.86
CA SER A 260 11.05 14.37 0.15
C SER A 260 12.04 13.21 -0.01
N VAL A 261 11.55 11.98 -0.13
CA VAL A 261 12.38 10.78 -0.35
C VAL A 261 13.24 10.94 -1.61
N GLN A 262 12.65 11.36 -2.73
CA GLN A 262 13.37 11.58 -3.99
C GLN A 262 14.48 12.63 -3.88
N ASN A 263 14.25 13.70 -3.13
CA ASN A 263 15.26 14.73 -2.89
C ASN A 263 16.43 14.18 -2.08
N VAL A 264 16.17 13.32 -1.09
CA VAL A 264 17.20 12.68 -0.27
C VAL A 264 18.00 11.67 -1.10
N VAL A 265 17.33 10.84 -1.90
CA VAL A 265 17.99 9.90 -2.83
C VAL A 265 18.96 10.63 -3.76
N LYS A 266 18.55 11.79 -4.30
CA LYS A 266 19.41 12.66 -5.12
C LYS A 266 20.57 13.24 -4.32
N ALA A 267 20.30 13.82 -3.16
CA ALA A 267 21.30 14.44 -2.32
C ALA A 267 22.35 13.45 -1.80
N CYS A 268 21.98 12.18 -1.64
CA CYS A 268 22.88 11.11 -1.19
C CYS A 268 23.59 10.37 -2.33
N GLY A 269 23.48 10.82 -3.58
CA GLY A 269 24.22 10.27 -4.70
C GLY A 269 23.72 8.92 -5.23
N LEU A 270 22.57 8.44 -4.71
CA LEU A 270 21.97 7.17 -5.13
C LEU A 270 21.37 7.25 -6.56
N SER A 271 21.11 8.46 -7.07
CA SER A 271 20.57 8.67 -8.42
C SER A 271 21.50 8.23 -9.56
N ALA A 272 22.82 8.30 -9.38
CA ALA A 272 23.79 7.88 -10.39
C ALA A 272 23.91 6.34 -10.47
N SER A 273 23.63 5.63 -9.38
CA SER A 273 23.53 4.16 -9.33
C SER A 273 22.35 3.66 -10.15
N ILE A 274 21.23 4.41 -10.14
CA ILE A 274 20.10 4.20 -11.05
C ILE A 274 20.57 4.37 -12.52
N ALA A 275 21.43 5.35 -12.83
CA ALA A 275 21.92 5.54 -14.20
C ALA A 275 22.98 4.51 -14.65
N LYS A 276 23.87 4.03 -13.76
CA LYS A 276 24.89 3.02 -14.09
C LYS A 276 24.29 1.62 -14.31
N ALA A 277 23.28 1.24 -13.53
CA ALA A 277 22.49 0.04 -13.78
C ALA A 277 21.65 0.12 -15.08
N LYS A 278 21.51 1.30 -15.71
CA LYS A 278 20.91 1.42 -17.07
C LYS A 278 21.91 1.10 -18.18
N LYS A 279 23.22 1.16 -17.92
CA LYS A 279 24.29 1.04 -18.93
C LYS A 279 25.05 -0.30 -18.90
N GLN A 280 24.93 -1.11 -17.85
CA GLN A 280 25.40 -2.50 -17.89
C GLN A 280 24.31 -3.38 -18.51
N LYS A 281 24.21 -3.30 -19.84
CA LYS A 281 23.79 -4.38 -20.73
C LYS A 281 24.81 -4.41 -21.84
#